data_AF-L9L2I0-F1
#
_entry.id   AF-L9L2I0-F1
#
_cell.length_a   1.000
_cell.length_b   1.000
_cell.length_c   1.000
_cell.angle_alpha   90.00
_cell.angle_beta   90.00
_cell.angle_gamma   90.00
#
_symmetry.space_group_name_H-M   'P 1'
#
loop_
_entity.id
_entity.type
_entity.pdbx_description
1 polymer ?
#
loop_
_entity_poly.entity_id
_entity_poly.type
_entity_poly.pdbx_seq_one_letter_code
_entity_poly.pdbx_strand_id
1 'polypeptide(L)'
;MNGFPGKDGRDGAKGEKGEPGQGLRGLQGPPGKVGPPGPPGVPGAVGQKGDRGGSSVYRYDSGPADAERQALRSELEQVKNWLLFSLGKKVGKKLYLIKNKEMTFNSVKNLCAQFQGSVATPRNAEENEAIQSLVSADIFLGFTDEVTEGNFVDLVGRSMTYKNWAEGEPNNANSGENCVVLLKDGKWNDVPCSFSYQAVCEFPA
;
A
#
# COMPACT_ATOMS: atom_id res chain seq x y z
N MET A 1 -17.01 59.44 22.58
CA MET A 1 -15.70 60.11 22.73
C MET A 1 -15.85 61.16 23.80
N ASN A 2 -15.13 61.06 24.92
CA ASN A 2 -14.88 62.17 25.83
C ASN A 2 -13.45 62.01 26.37
N GLY A 3 -12.61 62.99 26.06
CA GLY A 3 -11.19 63.05 26.43
C GLY A 3 -10.97 63.54 27.86
N PHE A 4 -9.76 63.25 28.35
CA PHE A 4 -9.26 63.37 29.72
C PHE A 4 -9.38 64.77 30.36
N PRO A 5 -9.58 64.82 31.69
CA PRO A 5 -9.08 65.93 32.50
C PRO A 5 -7.84 65.54 33.33
N GLY A 6 -6.81 66.39 33.20
CA GLY A 6 -5.85 66.86 34.22
C GLY A 6 -5.25 65.90 35.25
N LYS A 7 -3.91 65.87 35.30
CA LYS A 7 -3.14 65.33 36.44
C LYS A 7 -2.99 66.43 37.47
N ASP A 8 -3.58 66.29 38.65
CA ASP A 8 -3.32 67.20 39.76
C ASP A 8 -2.20 66.66 40.67
N GLY A 9 -1.44 67.62 41.21
CA GLY A 9 -0.07 67.49 41.69
C GLY A 9 0.14 66.62 42.92
N ARG A 10 1.43 66.34 43.18
CA ARG A 10 1.87 65.56 44.32
C ARG A 10 1.69 66.35 45.61
N ASP A 11 0.93 65.80 46.55
CA ASP A 11 0.92 66.30 47.92
C ASP A 11 2.20 65.87 48.66
N GLY A 12 2.79 66.82 49.39
CA GLY A 12 4.04 66.66 50.11
C GLY A 12 3.94 65.75 51.34
N ALA A 13 5.10 65.28 51.81
CA ALA A 13 5.17 64.37 52.94
C ALA A 13 4.57 64.96 54.21
N LYS A 14 3.57 64.29 54.79
CA LYS A 14 3.02 64.64 56.10
C LYS A 14 3.87 63.96 57.18
N GLY A 15 4.39 64.77 58.10
CA GLY A 15 5.33 64.37 59.16
C GLY A 15 4.75 63.40 60.20
N GLU A 16 5.68 62.74 60.89
CA GLU A 16 5.40 61.71 61.89
C GLU A 16 4.71 62.30 63.13
N LYS A 17 3.66 61.60 63.62
CA LYS A 17 3.00 61.93 64.88
C LYS A 17 3.27 60.83 65.91
N GLY A 18 3.78 61.25 67.07
CA GLY A 18 4.39 60.40 68.09
C GLY A 18 3.46 59.45 68.86
N GLU A 19 4.09 58.57 69.63
CA GLU A 19 3.49 57.44 70.31
C GLU A 19 2.65 57.84 71.53
N PRO A 20 1.39 57.37 71.65
CA PRO A 20 0.64 57.45 72.91
C PRO A 20 1.07 56.35 73.89
N GLY A 21 1.24 56.76 75.15
CA GLY A 21 1.92 56.01 76.20
C GLY A 21 1.18 54.79 76.78
N GLN A 22 1.98 53.96 77.45
CA GLN A 22 1.59 52.74 78.14
C GLN A 22 0.90 53.04 79.48
N GLY A 23 -0.35 52.61 79.62
CA GLY A 23 -1.04 52.48 80.90
C GLY A 23 -1.41 51.01 81.12
N LEU A 24 -0.85 50.38 82.15
CA LEU A 24 -1.05 48.97 82.48
C LEU A 24 -2.49 48.72 82.96
N ARG A 25 -3.34 48.15 82.10
CA ARG A 25 -4.66 47.63 82.47
C ARG A 25 -4.53 46.13 82.80
N GLY A 26 -5.10 45.74 83.94
CA GLY A 26 -4.83 44.48 84.65
C GLY A 26 -5.00 43.19 83.85
N LEU A 27 -4.23 42.19 84.23
CA LEU A 27 -4.15 40.86 83.62
C LEU A 27 -5.54 40.19 83.57
N GLN A 28 -5.98 39.83 82.37
CA GLN A 28 -7.12 38.94 82.20
C GLN A 28 -6.80 37.60 82.88
N GLY A 29 -7.73 37.12 83.71
CA GLY A 29 -7.58 35.84 84.40
C GLY A 29 -7.29 34.70 83.39
N PRO A 30 -6.54 33.67 83.80
CA PRO A 30 -6.14 32.61 82.88
C PRO A 30 -7.38 31.98 82.22
N PRO A 31 -7.35 31.74 80.89
CA PRO A 31 -8.43 31.05 80.21
C PRO A 31 -8.80 29.75 80.93
N GLY A 32 -10.11 29.47 81.05
CA GLY A 32 -10.60 28.24 81.64
C GLY A 32 -9.99 27.01 80.96
N LYS A 33 -9.75 25.96 81.74
CA LYS A 33 -9.14 24.71 81.23
C LYS A 33 -9.94 24.20 80.04
N VAL A 34 -9.25 23.87 78.95
CA VAL A 34 -9.85 23.27 77.74
C VAL A 34 -10.62 22.03 78.15
N GLY A 35 -11.89 21.92 77.72
CA GLY A 35 -12.73 20.76 77.99
C GLY A 35 -12.11 19.48 77.40
N PRO A 36 -12.46 18.29 77.93
CA PRO A 36 -11.92 17.04 77.40
C PRO A 36 -12.24 16.93 75.89
N PRO A 37 -11.31 16.39 75.08
CA PRO A 37 -11.57 16.13 73.66
C PRO A 37 -12.85 15.31 73.51
N GLY A 38 -13.66 15.65 72.50
CA GLY A 38 -14.83 14.85 72.14
C GLY A 38 -14.43 13.41 71.76
N PRO A 39 -15.34 12.44 71.88
CA PRO A 39 -15.05 11.07 71.47
C PRO A 39 -14.62 11.01 69.99
N PRO A 40 -13.69 10.12 69.61
CA PRO A 40 -13.28 9.96 68.22
C PRO A 40 -14.49 9.75 67.30
N GLY A 41 -14.48 10.40 66.14
CA GLY A 41 -15.50 10.19 65.12
C GLY A 41 -15.53 8.72 64.67
N VAL A 42 -16.70 8.22 64.31
CA VAL A 42 -16.84 6.86 63.75
C VAL A 42 -15.95 6.71 62.52
N PRO A 43 -15.24 5.58 62.34
CA PRO A 43 -14.44 5.34 61.14
C PRO A 43 -15.29 5.49 59.88
N GLY A 44 -14.74 6.18 58.86
CA GLY A 44 -15.40 6.32 57.58
C GLY A 44 -15.66 4.96 56.92
N ALA A 45 -16.73 4.86 56.13
CA ALA A 45 -17.04 3.64 55.40
C ALA A 45 -15.86 3.22 54.52
N VAL A 46 -15.49 1.93 54.60
CA VAL A 46 -14.44 1.36 53.74
C VAL A 46 -14.86 1.55 52.28
N GLY A 47 -14.01 2.19 51.48
CA GLY A 47 -14.27 2.42 50.06
C GLY A 47 -14.47 1.10 49.31
N GLN A 48 -15.33 1.09 48.30
CA GLN A 48 -15.54 -0.11 47.49
C GLN A 48 -14.20 -0.53 46.85
N LYS A 49 -13.89 -1.82 46.94
CA LYS A 49 -12.73 -2.40 46.27
C LYS A 49 -12.90 -2.20 44.76
N GLY A 50 -11.92 -1.57 44.11
CA GLY A 50 -11.94 -1.37 42.66
C GLY A 50 -12.08 -2.70 41.91
N ASP A 51 -12.79 -2.66 40.79
CA ASP A 51 -13.01 -3.84 39.96
C ASP A 51 -11.67 -4.45 39.53
N ARG A 52 -11.61 -5.78 39.55
CA ARG A 52 -10.45 -6.54 39.06
C ARG A 52 -10.25 -6.16 37.60
N GLY A 53 -9.05 -5.68 37.25
CA GLY A 53 -8.70 -5.28 35.88
C GLY A 53 -9.16 -6.33 34.88
N GLY A 54 -10.23 -6.03 34.16
CA GLY A 54 -10.63 -6.81 33.01
C GLY A 54 -9.47 -6.75 32.04
N SER A 55 -8.94 -7.90 31.64
CA SER A 55 -8.06 -7.95 30.48
C SER A 55 -8.88 -7.44 29.30
N SER A 56 -8.81 -6.13 29.03
CA SER A 56 -9.35 -5.50 27.85
C SER A 56 -8.47 -5.89 26.68
N VAL A 57 -8.56 -7.16 26.30
CA VAL A 57 -8.33 -7.52 24.92
C VAL A 57 -9.42 -6.79 24.16
N TYR A 58 -9.08 -5.66 23.54
CA TYR A 58 -9.93 -5.01 22.56
C TYR A 58 -10.34 -6.11 21.57
N ARG A 59 -11.57 -6.63 21.70
CA ARG A 59 -12.14 -7.56 20.73
C ARG A 59 -12.49 -6.69 19.54
N TYR A 60 -11.53 -6.53 18.63
CA TYR A 60 -11.79 -5.95 17.32
C TYR A 60 -12.81 -6.86 16.64
N ASP A 61 -14.05 -6.40 16.48
CA ASP A 61 -15.05 -7.11 15.69
C ASP A 61 -14.64 -6.99 14.22
N SER A 62 -13.94 -8.01 13.72
CA SER A 62 -13.47 -8.05 12.34
C SER A 62 -14.57 -8.41 11.35
N GLY A 63 -15.76 -8.82 11.82
CA GLY A 63 -16.87 -9.30 10.99
C GLY A 63 -17.24 -8.37 9.84
N PRO A 64 -17.45 -7.05 10.07
CA PRO A 64 -17.75 -6.11 8.99
C PRO A 64 -16.62 -5.99 7.95
N ALA A 65 -15.37 -5.92 8.41
CA ALA A 65 -14.19 -5.83 7.53
C ALA A 65 -13.91 -7.15 6.78
N ASP A 66 -14.26 -8.29 7.36
CA ASP A 66 -14.21 -9.60 6.70
C ASP A 66 -15.28 -9.69 5.61
N ALA A 67 -16.51 -9.24 5.87
CA ALA A 67 -17.60 -9.21 4.90
C ALA A 67 -17.29 -8.28 3.71
N GLU A 68 -16.75 -7.08 3.98
CA GLU A 68 -16.33 -6.14 2.94
C GLU A 68 -15.20 -6.72 2.08
N ARG A 69 -14.19 -7.37 2.70
CA ARG A 69 -13.13 -8.07 1.96
C ARG A 69 -13.66 -9.20 1.07
N GLN A 70 -14.69 -9.92 1.53
CA GLN A 70 -15.31 -10.97 0.71
C GLN A 70 -16.07 -10.36 -0.48
N ALA A 71 -16.82 -9.28 -0.27
CA ALA A 71 -17.53 -8.58 -1.34
C ALA A 71 -16.57 -8.05 -2.41
N LEU A 72 -15.50 -7.35 -2.00
CA LEU A 72 -14.48 -6.83 -2.92
C LEU A 72 -13.77 -7.93 -3.71
N ARG A 73 -13.50 -9.09 -3.08
CA ARG A 73 -12.95 -10.25 -3.77
C ARG A 73 -13.91 -10.79 -4.82
N SER A 74 -15.19 -10.86 -4.50
CA SER A 74 -16.22 -11.32 -5.44
C SER A 74 -16.32 -10.41 -6.66
N GLU A 75 -16.34 -9.09 -6.45
CA GLU A 75 -16.36 -8.12 -7.54
C GLU A 75 -15.09 -8.20 -8.40
N LEU A 76 -13.92 -8.34 -7.76
CA LEU A 76 -12.65 -8.51 -8.48
C LEU A 76 -12.67 -9.75 -9.37
N GLU A 77 -13.15 -10.89 -8.88
CA GLU A 77 -13.24 -12.10 -9.68
C GLU A 77 -14.25 -11.95 -10.82
N GLN A 78 -15.35 -11.22 -10.62
CA GLN A 78 -16.28 -10.90 -11.69
C GLN A 78 -15.63 -10.05 -12.79
N VAL A 79 -14.87 -9.01 -12.42
CA VAL A 79 -14.12 -8.17 -13.37
C VAL A 79 -13.06 -8.99 -14.10
N LYS A 80 -12.30 -9.85 -13.41
CA LYS A 80 -11.32 -10.75 -14.03
C LYS A 80 -11.98 -11.69 -15.04
N ASN A 81 -13.10 -12.30 -14.68
CA ASN A 81 -13.82 -13.20 -15.58
C ASN A 81 -14.32 -12.46 -16.83
N TRP A 82 -14.78 -11.22 -16.69
CA TRP A 82 -15.19 -10.39 -17.84
C TRP A 82 -14.01 -10.00 -18.73
N LEU A 83 -12.86 -9.65 -18.14
CA LEU A 83 -11.62 -9.38 -18.87
C LEU A 83 -11.13 -10.62 -19.63
N LEU A 84 -11.17 -11.79 -19.00
CA LEU A 84 -10.81 -13.05 -19.66
C LEU A 84 -11.78 -13.37 -20.78
N PHE A 85 -13.08 -13.23 -20.56
CA PHE A 85 -14.08 -13.48 -21.59
C PHE A 85 -13.90 -12.57 -22.83
N SER A 86 -13.50 -11.31 -22.62
CA SER A 86 -13.42 -10.32 -23.70
C SER A 86 -12.04 -10.20 -24.36
N LEU A 87 -10.97 -10.42 -23.60
CA LEU A 87 -9.61 -9.99 -23.98
C LEU A 87 -8.52 -11.01 -23.63
N GLY A 88 -8.84 -12.23 -23.16
CA GLY A 88 -7.78 -13.10 -22.67
C GLY A 88 -8.09 -14.56 -22.42
N LYS A 89 -7.11 -15.24 -21.85
CA LYS A 89 -7.19 -16.65 -21.47
C LYS A 89 -6.42 -16.89 -20.19
N LYS A 90 -6.93 -17.77 -19.34
CA LYS A 90 -6.25 -18.26 -18.14
C LYS A 90 -5.73 -19.66 -18.39
N VAL A 91 -4.47 -19.91 -18.03
CA VAL A 91 -3.85 -21.25 -18.04
C VAL A 91 -3.08 -21.43 -16.74
N GLY A 92 -3.44 -22.45 -15.96
CA GLY A 92 -2.87 -22.66 -14.63
C GLY A 92 -2.92 -21.38 -13.77
N LYS A 93 -1.74 -20.86 -13.42
CA LYS A 93 -1.55 -19.64 -12.63
C LYS A 93 -1.15 -18.41 -13.46
N LYS A 94 -1.44 -18.40 -14.76
CA LYS A 94 -1.15 -17.27 -15.66
C LYS A 94 -2.41 -16.78 -16.35
N LEU A 95 -2.49 -15.46 -16.53
CA LEU A 95 -3.49 -14.77 -17.33
C LEU A 95 -2.79 -14.15 -18.54
N TYR A 96 -3.32 -14.35 -19.73
CA TYR A 96 -2.83 -13.74 -20.96
C TYR A 96 -3.87 -12.75 -21.46
N LEU A 97 -3.49 -11.50 -21.67
CA LEU A 97 -4.36 -10.47 -22.23
C LEU A 97 -3.77 -9.95 -23.54
N ILE A 98 -4.62 -9.89 -24.58
CA ILE A 98 -4.22 -9.43 -25.91
C ILE A 98 -4.43 -7.92 -26.07
N LYS A 99 -3.48 -7.27 -26.74
CA LYS A 99 -3.65 -5.95 -27.31
C LYS A 99 -3.59 -6.05 -28.83
N ASN A 100 -4.74 -5.81 -29.47
CA ASN A 100 -4.91 -5.80 -30.92
C ASN A 100 -4.27 -4.56 -31.58
N LYS A 101 -2.97 -4.38 -31.40
CA LYS A 101 -2.18 -3.32 -32.01
C LYS A 101 -0.75 -3.82 -32.20
N GLU A 102 -0.23 -3.64 -33.41
CA GLU A 102 1.16 -3.93 -33.72
C GLU A 102 2.08 -2.82 -33.19
N MET A 103 3.20 -3.22 -32.61
CA MET A 103 4.24 -2.34 -32.10
C MET A 103 5.58 -3.08 -32.00
N THR A 104 6.68 -2.32 -31.83
CA THR A 104 8.02 -2.91 -31.69
C THR A 104 8.17 -3.68 -30.38
N PHE A 105 9.15 -4.58 -30.30
CA PHE A 105 9.35 -5.39 -29.09
C PHE A 105 9.55 -4.52 -27.84
N ASN A 106 10.31 -3.43 -27.96
CA ASN A 106 10.52 -2.49 -26.85
C ASN A 106 9.20 -1.84 -26.39
N SER A 107 8.32 -1.50 -27.32
CA SER A 107 6.98 -1.00 -26.97
C SER A 107 6.11 -2.06 -26.30
N VAL A 108 6.20 -3.32 -26.71
CA VAL A 108 5.50 -4.44 -26.03
C VAL A 108 6.01 -4.62 -24.61
N LYS A 109 7.33 -4.64 -24.40
CA LYS A 109 7.95 -4.70 -23.06
C LYS A 109 7.41 -3.60 -22.14
N ASN A 110 7.43 -2.36 -22.62
CA ASN A 110 6.96 -1.20 -21.86
C ASN A 110 5.46 -1.27 -21.56
N LEU A 111 4.65 -1.70 -22.54
CA LEU A 111 3.21 -1.86 -22.36
C LEU A 111 2.90 -2.89 -21.26
N CYS A 112 3.51 -4.07 -21.31
CA CYS A 112 3.23 -5.10 -20.30
C CYS A 112 3.75 -4.69 -18.92
N ALA A 113 4.93 -4.07 -18.84
CA ALA A 113 5.49 -3.57 -17.60
C ALA A 113 4.62 -2.46 -16.97
N GLN A 114 3.98 -1.61 -17.76
CA GLN A 114 3.04 -0.59 -17.27
C GLN A 114 1.90 -1.21 -16.43
N PHE A 115 1.47 -2.41 -16.80
CA PHE A 115 0.43 -3.16 -16.08
C PHE A 115 0.99 -4.17 -15.07
N GLN A 116 2.28 -4.08 -14.74
CA GLN A 116 2.97 -5.01 -13.82
C GLN A 116 2.95 -6.47 -14.32
N GLY A 117 2.85 -6.66 -15.64
CA GLY A 117 2.99 -7.95 -16.31
C GLY A 117 4.31 -8.05 -17.08
N SER A 118 4.47 -9.14 -17.80
CA SER A 118 5.57 -9.39 -18.74
C SER A 118 5.03 -9.69 -20.13
N VAL A 119 5.90 -9.67 -21.14
CA VAL A 119 5.56 -10.20 -22.47
C VAL A 119 5.31 -11.70 -22.33
N ALA A 120 4.32 -12.23 -23.05
CA ALA A 120 3.95 -13.64 -22.96
C ALA A 120 5.15 -14.57 -23.17
N THR A 121 5.42 -15.44 -22.19
CA THR A 121 6.62 -16.28 -22.15
C THR A 121 6.21 -17.73 -21.90
N PRO A 122 5.76 -18.46 -22.95
CA PRO A 122 5.28 -19.84 -22.81
C PRO A 122 6.38 -20.75 -22.26
N ARG A 123 6.07 -21.48 -21.18
CA ARG A 123 6.99 -22.41 -20.52
C ARG A 123 6.66 -23.88 -20.74
N ASN A 124 5.59 -24.16 -21.48
CA ASN A 124 5.15 -25.50 -21.87
C ASN A 124 4.21 -25.41 -23.08
N ALA A 125 3.83 -26.57 -23.64
CA ALA A 125 2.95 -26.65 -24.82
C ALA A 125 1.54 -26.10 -24.56
N GLU A 126 0.97 -26.34 -23.38
CA GLU A 126 -0.37 -25.85 -23.01
C GLU A 126 -0.43 -24.31 -23.02
N GLU A 127 0.59 -23.65 -22.47
CA GLU A 127 0.74 -22.20 -22.51
C GLU A 127 0.90 -21.68 -23.96
N ASN A 128 1.69 -22.37 -24.78
CA ASN A 128 1.88 -22.01 -26.19
C ASN A 128 0.58 -22.07 -26.99
N GLU A 129 -0.15 -23.18 -26.88
CA GLU A 129 -1.45 -23.36 -27.54
C GLU A 129 -2.49 -22.35 -27.05
N ALA A 130 -2.46 -22.02 -25.76
CA ALA A 130 -3.36 -21.02 -25.20
C ALA A 130 -3.10 -19.62 -25.75
N ILE A 131 -1.84 -19.20 -25.83
CA ILE A 131 -1.47 -17.93 -26.44
C ILE A 131 -1.82 -17.93 -27.92
N GLN A 132 -1.54 -19.02 -28.65
CA GLN A 132 -1.90 -19.17 -30.06
C GLN A 132 -3.41 -19.01 -30.28
N SER A 133 -4.24 -19.62 -29.43
CA SER A 133 -5.70 -19.53 -29.55
C SER A 133 -6.29 -18.14 -29.30
N LEU A 134 -5.51 -17.22 -28.73
CA LEU A 134 -5.94 -15.84 -28.48
C LEU A 134 -5.71 -14.91 -29.66
N VAL A 135 -4.79 -15.26 -30.56
CA VAL A 135 -4.25 -14.36 -31.58
C VAL A 135 -4.59 -14.87 -32.96
N SER A 136 -4.73 -13.95 -33.93
CA SER A 136 -4.91 -14.28 -35.35
C SER A 136 -3.74 -13.77 -36.23
N ALA A 137 -2.72 -13.22 -35.57
CA ALA A 137 -1.52 -12.64 -36.15
C ALA A 137 -0.30 -13.10 -35.34
N ASP A 138 0.88 -12.86 -35.90
CA ASP A 138 2.12 -13.17 -35.22
C ASP A 138 2.32 -12.19 -34.05
N ILE A 139 2.82 -12.71 -32.93
CA ILE A 139 3.02 -11.93 -31.71
C ILE A 139 4.44 -12.05 -31.21
N PHE A 140 4.91 -11.04 -30.49
CA PHE A 140 6.16 -11.19 -29.75
C PHE A 140 6.01 -12.13 -28.55
N LEU A 141 7.03 -12.95 -28.34
CA LEU A 141 7.25 -13.71 -27.11
C LEU A 141 8.33 -13.02 -26.26
N GLY A 142 8.26 -13.21 -24.94
CA GLY A 142 9.19 -12.60 -23.98
C GLY A 142 10.58 -13.24 -23.94
N PHE A 143 11.10 -13.69 -25.08
CA PHE A 143 12.45 -14.26 -25.23
C PHE A 143 13.32 -13.40 -26.14
N THR A 144 14.61 -13.31 -25.81
CA THR A 144 15.61 -12.60 -26.58
C THR A 144 17.00 -13.18 -26.32
N ASP A 145 17.88 -13.06 -27.30
CA ASP A 145 19.31 -13.37 -27.20
C ASP A 145 20.18 -12.12 -27.44
N GLU A 146 19.61 -10.91 -27.31
CA GLU A 146 20.27 -9.60 -27.47
C GLU A 146 21.58 -9.45 -26.67
N VAL A 147 21.73 -10.21 -25.58
CA VAL A 147 22.95 -10.22 -24.74
C VAL A 147 24.00 -11.22 -25.24
N THR A 148 23.57 -12.39 -25.71
CA THR A 148 24.46 -13.47 -26.15
C THR A 148 23.76 -14.24 -27.26
N GLU A 149 24.16 -13.92 -28.50
CA GLU A 149 23.69 -14.55 -29.73
C GLU A 149 23.57 -16.07 -29.60
N GLY A 150 22.41 -16.62 -29.98
CA GLY A 150 22.09 -18.04 -29.90
C GLY A 150 21.71 -18.54 -28.50
N ASN A 151 21.86 -17.72 -27.45
CA ASN A 151 21.44 -18.03 -26.09
C ASN A 151 20.21 -17.20 -25.68
N PHE A 152 19.05 -17.64 -26.16
CA PHE A 152 17.77 -17.05 -25.81
C PHE A 152 17.43 -17.23 -24.32
N VAL A 153 17.10 -16.11 -23.68
CA VAL A 153 16.65 -16.02 -22.28
C VAL A 153 15.35 -15.22 -22.21
N ASP A 154 14.60 -15.37 -21.12
CA ASP A 154 13.48 -14.48 -20.87
C ASP A 154 13.92 -13.08 -20.41
N LEU A 155 12.96 -12.16 -20.27
CA LEU A 155 13.22 -10.78 -19.87
C LEU A 155 13.81 -10.60 -18.46
N VAL A 156 13.90 -11.65 -17.66
CA VAL A 156 14.58 -11.65 -16.35
C VAL A 156 15.85 -12.51 -16.34
N GLY A 157 16.32 -12.94 -17.52
CA GLY A 157 17.57 -13.68 -17.70
C GLY A 157 17.49 -15.19 -17.44
N ARG A 158 16.29 -15.77 -17.32
CA ARG A 158 16.12 -17.22 -17.15
C ARG A 158 16.16 -17.91 -18.49
N SER A 159 16.97 -18.98 -18.59
CA SER A 159 17.04 -19.83 -19.78
C SER A 159 15.68 -20.43 -20.17
N MET A 160 15.53 -20.74 -21.45
CA MET A 160 14.35 -21.40 -21.98
C MET A 160 14.26 -22.84 -21.49
N THR A 161 13.09 -23.23 -20.98
CA THR A 161 12.77 -24.61 -20.58
C THR A 161 11.91 -25.32 -21.62
N TYR A 162 11.29 -24.57 -22.51
CA TYR A 162 10.42 -25.03 -23.58
C TYR A 162 10.76 -24.25 -24.85
N LYS A 163 10.73 -24.94 -25.99
CA LYS A 163 11.05 -24.40 -27.30
C LYS A 163 10.08 -24.98 -28.33
N ASN A 164 9.59 -24.17 -29.26
CA ASN A 164 8.73 -24.62 -30.35
C ASN A 164 9.09 -23.97 -31.69
N TRP A 165 10.39 -23.86 -31.96
CA TRP A 165 10.92 -23.29 -33.21
C TRP A 165 10.32 -23.95 -34.47
N ALA A 166 10.13 -23.15 -35.51
CA ALA A 166 9.87 -23.63 -36.85
C ALA A 166 11.10 -24.39 -37.38
N GLU A 167 10.89 -25.16 -38.44
CA GLU A 167 12.00 -25.86 -39.09
C GLU A 167 13.01 -24.85 -39.65
N GLY A 168 14.28 -24.99 -39.26
CA GLY A 168 15.34 -24.06 -39.65
C GLY A 168 15.62 -22.96 -38.64
N GLU A 169 14.77 -22.77 -37.62
CA GLU A 169 14.88 -21.66 -36.65
C GLU A 169 15.49 -22.07 -35.30
N PRO A 170 16.11 -21.12 -34.57
CA PRO A 170 16.40 -19.74 -35.00
C PRO A 170 17.60 -19.67 -35.96
N ASN A 171 17.54 -18.79 -36.96
CA ASN A 171 18.52 -18.72 -38.04
C ASN A 171 19.34 -17.42 -38.10
N ASN A 172 18.95 -16.41 -37.33
CA ASN A 172 19.54 -15.08 -37.31
C ASN A 172 19.73 -14.45 -38.71
N ALA A 173 18.65 -14.41 -39.50
CA ALA A 173 18.70 -14.00 -40.90
C ALA A 173 19.24 -12.59 -41.05
N ASN A 174 20.20 -12.44 -41.96
CA ASN A 174 20.89 -11.17 -42.24
C ASN A 174 21.60 -10.54 -41.03
N SER A 175 21.78 -11.29 -39.93
CA SER A 175 22.34 -10.85 -38.65
C SER A 175 21.52 -9.74 -37.97
N GLY A 176 20.98 -10.03 -36.78
CA GLY A 176 20.26 -9.08 -35.93
C GLY A 176 18.85 -9.50 -35.49
N GLU A 177 18.47 -10.77 -35.67
CA GLU A 177 17.16 -11.29 -35.27
C GLU A 177 17.13 -11.69 -33.80
N ASN A 178 17.14 -10.69 -32.92
CA ASN A 178 17.32 -10.93 -31.49
C ASN A 178 16.02 -11.17 -30.70
N CYS A 179 14.86 -11.20 -31.37
CA CYS A 179 13.55 -11.27 -30.76
C CYS A 179 12.74 -12.45 -31.29
N VAL A 180 11.90 -13.04 -30.44
CA VAL A 180 11.13 -14.22 -30.83
C VAL A 180 9.68 -13.86 -31.10
N VAL A 181 9.10 -14.40 -32.17
CA VAL A 181 7.67 -14.33 -32.45
C VAL A 181 7.02 -15.72 -32.46
N LEU A 182 5.77 -15.79 -31.99
CA LEU A 182 4.88 -16.92 -32.20
C LEU A 182 4.12 -16.69 -33.51
N LEU A 183 4.27 -17.61 -34.45
CA LEU A 183 3.58 -17.63 -35.73
C LEU A 183 2.15 -18.16 -35.57
N LYS A 184 1.29 -17.90 -36.56
CA LYS A 184 -0.11 -18.39 -36.59
C LYS A 184 -0.25 -19.90 -36.44
N ASP A 185 0.71 -20.68 -36.93
CA ASP A 185 0.72 -22.15 -36.81
C ASP A 185 1.23 -22.66 -35.44
N GLY A 186 1.63 -21.73 -34.55
CA GLY A 186 2.07 -22.01 -33.19
C GLY A 186 3.57 -22.23 -33.07
N LYS A 187 4.32 -22.21 -34.20
CA LYS A 187 5.78 -22.30 -34.23
C LYS A 187 6.45 -20.97 -34.00
N TRP A 188 7.74 -20.99 -33.67
CA TRP A 188 8.50 -19.79 -33.34
C TRP A 188 9.50 -19.45 -34.42
N ASN A 189 9.72 -18.15 -34.60
CA ASN A 189 10.75 -17.59 -35.47
C ASN A 189 11.50 -16.50 -34.71
N ASP A 190 12.80 -16.38 -34.93
CA ASP A 190 13.54 -15.18 -34.54
C ASP A 190 13.38 -14.09 -35.61
N VAL A 191 13.28 -12.83 -35.17
CA VAL A 191 13.04 -11.68 -36.03
C VAL A 191 13.77 -10.45 -35.49
N PRO A 192 13.99 -9.42 -36.31
CA PRO A 192 14.51 -8.14 -35.82
C PRO A 192 13.53 -7.51 -34.83
N CYS A 193 14.01 -7.13 -33.65
CA CYS A 193 13.20 -6.51 -32.59
C CYS A 193 12.53 -5.18 -32.99
N SER A 194 12.99 -4.55 -34.08
CA SER A 194 12.46 -3.32 -34.66
C SER A 194 11.18 -3.53 -35.47
N PHE A 195 10.87 -4.78 -35.84
CA PHE A 195 9.61 -5.11 -36.53
C PHE A 195 8.42 -4.95 -35.59
N SER A 196 7.23 -4.77 -36.17
CA SER A 196 6.00 -4.54 -35.42
C SER A 196 5.11 -5.78 -35.47
N TYR A 197 4.75 -6.28 -34.30
CA TYR A 197 3.87 -7.43 -34.12
C TYR A 197 2.87 -7.15 -33.00
N GLN A 198 1.80 -7.95 -32.93
CA GLN A 198 0.81 -7.79 -31.87
C GLN A 198 1.40 -8.15 -30.49
N ALA A 199 0.78 -7.58 -29.45
CA ALA A 199 1.23 -7.72 -28.07
C ALA A 199 0.30 -8.64 -27.28
N VAL A 200 0.89 -9.61 -26.60
CA VAL A 200 0.22 -10.36 -25.53
C VAL A 200 1.04 -10.20 -24.26
N CYS A 201 0.38 -9.75 -23.19
CA CYS A 201 0.98 -9.65 -21.88
C CYS A 201 0.55 -10.83 -21.02
N GLU A 202 1.48 -11.39 -20.25
CA GLU A 202 1.20 -12.38 -19.22
C GLU A 202 1.22 -11.74 -17.83
N PHE A 203 0.35 -12.23 -16.95
CA PHE A 203 0.22 -11.81 -15.56
C PHE A 203 0.10 -13.04 -14.66
N PRO A 204 0.57 -12.98 -13.41
CA PRO A 204 0.24 -14.00 -12.41
C PRO A 204 -1.28 -13.99 -12.14
N ALA A 205 -1.89 -15.17 -12.11
CA ALA A 205 -3.32 -15.38 -11.86
C ALA A 205 -3.65 -15.57 -10.38
#